data_AF-A0A3S0QSZ8-F1
#
_entry.id   AF-A0A3S0QSZ8-F1
#
_cell.length_a   1.000
_cell.length_b   1.000
_cell.length_c   1.000
_cell.angle_alpha   90.00
_cell.angle_beta   90.00
_cell.angle_gamma   90.00
#
_symmetry.space_group_name_H-M   'P 1'
#
loop_
_entity.id
_entity.type
_entity.pdbx_description
1 polymer ?
#
loop_
_entity_poly.entity_id
_entity_poly.type
_entity_poly.pdbx_seq_one_letter_code
_entity_poly.pdbx_strand_id
1 'polypeptide(L)'
;MPTSADLANYIPLSQKGTANGVASLDASGQVPASQLPSYVDDVLEGYYKVADGKFYKEAAYTNLLAGETGKIYVSLDNNRLTDGRNYLRLYHSGAVDSVNGLTGVVVLNKSHVGLGNVDNTADAAKMFFPLQNGRHRERLHFRSYRNGTDY
;
A
#
# COMPACT_ATOMS: atom_id res chain seq x y z
N MET A 1 -9.51 23.44 -60.24
CA MET A 1 -10.59 22.47 -59.97
C MET A 1 -9.92 21.16 -59.57
N PRO A 2 -10.27 20.55 -58.43
CA PRO A 2 -9.72 19.24 -58.07
C PRO A 2 -10.05 18.21 -59.16
N THR A 3 -9.10 17.30 -59.40
CA THR A 3 -9.14 16.21 -60.38
C THR A 3 -9.54 14.90 -59.70
N SER A 4 -9.90 13.87 -60.48
CA SER A 4 -10.16 12.54 -59.91
C SER A 4 -8.94 11.93 -59.21
N ALA A 5 -7.72 12.35 -59.57
CA ALA A 5 -6.49 11.94 -58.87
C ALA A 5 -6.40 12.58 -57.47
N ASP A 6 -6.94 13.79 -57.28
CA ASP A 6 -6.96 14.44 -55.97
C ASP A 6 -7.89 13.73 -54.98
N LEU A 7 -8.89 12.99 -55.46
CA LEU A 7 -9.85 12.25 -54.63
C LEU A 7 -9.18 11.20 -53.74
N ALA A 8 -8.04 10.63 -54.18
CA ALA A 8 -7.25 9.68 -53.40
C ALA A 8 -6.57 10.32 -52.19
N ASN A 9 -6.41 11.65 -52.17
CA ASN A 9 -5.76 12.40 -51.09
C ASN A 9 -6.76 12.94 -50.06
N TYR A 10 -8.06 12.80 -50.28
CA TYR A 10 -9.11 13.25 -49.36
C TYR A 10 -9.64 12.11 -48.50
N ILE A 11 -10.12 12.47 -47.30
CA ILE A 11 -10.91 11.57 -46.46
C ILE A 11 -12.34 11.53 -47.00
N PRO A 12 -12.89 10.35 -47.38
CA PRO A 12 -14.28 10.22 -47.78
C PRO A 12 -15.24 10.61 -46.65
N LEU A 13 -16.31 11.34 -46.98
CA LEU A 13 -17.31 11.75 -45.98
C LEU A 13 -17.96 10.56 -45.25
N SER A 14 -18.09 9.42 -45.93
CA SER A 14 -18.60 8.17 -45.35
C SER A 14 -17.70 7.57 -44.26
N GLN A 15 -16.42 7.97 -44.20
CA GLN A 15 -15.49 7.53 -43.17
C GLN A 15 -15.44 8.47 -41.97
N LYS A 16 -16.01 9.68 -42.07
CA LYS A 16 -15.85 10.70 -41.03
C LYS A 16 -16.85 10.48 -39.90
N GLY A 17 -16.34 10.25 -38.69
CA GLY A 17 -17.14 10.02 -37.49
C GLY A 17 -17.90 8.69 -37.47
N THR A 18 -17.53 7.75 -38.34
CA THR A 18 -18.12 6.41 -38.39
C THR A 18 -17.21 5.39 -37.72
N ALA A 19 -17.77 4.27 -37.26
CA ALA A 19 -16.99 3.17 -36.70
C ALA A 19 -16.01 2.63 -37.75
N ASN A 20 -14.77 2.33 -37.33
CA ASN A 20 -13.64 1.98 -38.20
C ASN A 20 -13.22 3.08 -39.20
N GLY A 21 -13.70 4.30 -39.02
CA GLY A 21 -13.36 5.47 -39.83
C GLY A 21 -12.35 6.40 -39.17
N VAL A 22 -12.44 7.68 -39.50
CA VAL A 22 -11.61 8.75 -38.97
C VAL A 22 -12.43 9.64 -38.03
N ALA A 23 -11.87 9.99 -36.88
CA ALA A 23 -12.50 10.92 -35.95
C ALA A 23 -12.76 12.29 -36.60
N SER A 24 -13.89 12.91 -36.25
CA SER A 24 -14.17 14.30 -36.66
C SER A 24 -13.72 15.28 -35.59
N LEU A 25 -13.56 16.55 -35.96
CA LEU A 25 -13.41 17.65 -35.00
C LEU A 25 -14.71 18.44 -34.89
N ASP A 26 -15.01 18.95 -33.70
CA ASP A 26 -16.09 19.90 -33.44
C ASP A 26 -15.68 21.35 -33.79
N ALA A 27 -16.53 22.32 -33.45
CA ALA A 27 -16.29 23.74 -33.72
C ALA A 27 -15.06 24.31 -32.99
N SER A 28 -14.63 23.67 -31.90
CA SER A 28 -13.45 24.03 -31.12
C SER A 28 -12.19 23.32 -31.62
N GLY A 29 -12.31 22.46 -32.65
CA GLY A 29 -11.20 21.67 -33.16
C GLY A 29 -10.87 20.44 -32.31
N GLN A 30 -11.81 19.95 -31.50
CA GLN A 30 -11.63 18.79 -30.62
C GLN A 30 -12.44 17.59 -31.10
N VAL A 31 -12.01 16.37 -30.78
CA VAL A 31 -12.80 15.17 -31.06
C VAL A 31 -14.05 15.18 -30.15
N PRO A 32 -15.28 15.13 -30.69
CA PRO A 32 -16.49 15.11 -29.88
C PRO A 32 -16.50 13.94 -28.90
N ALA A 33 -16.97 14.17 -27.67
CA ALA A 33 -17.04 13.13 -26.63
C ALA A 33 -17.88 11.90 -27.04
N SER A 34 -18.83 12.05 -27.97
CA SER A 34 -19.60 10.93 -28.53
C SER A 34 -18.77 9.93 -29.36
N GLN A 35 -17.55 10.32 -29.76
CA GLN A 35 -16.59 9.45 -30.46
C GLN A 35 -15.54 8.86 -29.52
N LEU A 36 -15.59 9.19 -28.23
CA LEU A 36 -14.69 8.65 -27.20
C LEU A 36 -15.42 7.57 -26.39
N PRO A 37 -14.73 6.49 -25.98
CA PRO A 37 -15.26 5.56 -24.99
C PRO A 37 -15.55 6.29 -23.67
N SER A 38 -16.67 6.00 -23.02
CA SER A 38 -17.11 6.69 -21.79
C SER A 38 -16.19 6.49 -20.58
N TYR A 39 -15.16 5.64 -20.68
CA TYR A 39 -14.17 5.41 -19.63
C TYR A 39 -12.96 6.35 -19.71
N VAL A 40 -12.85 7.12 -20.79
CA VAL A 40 -11.91 8.25 -20.90
C VAL A 40 -12.67 9.48 -20.43
N ASP A 41 -12.93 9.57 -19.13
CA ASP A 41 -13.53 10.78 -18.57
C ASP A 41 -12.48 11.55 -17.77
N ASP A 42 -12.71 12.86 -17.67
CA ASP A 42 -11.74 13.83 -17.20
C ASP A 42 -11.17 13.46 -15.82
N VAL A 43 -9.84 13.56 -15.70
CA VAL A 43 -9.18 13.61 -14.40
C VAL A 43 -9.22 15.07 -13.93
N LEU A 44 -10.03 15.37 -12.92
CA LEU A 44 -10.06 16.68 -12.30
C LEU A 44 -9.18 16.70 -11.06
N GLU A 45 -8.18 17.56 -11.09
CA GLU A 45 -7.37 17.86 -9.92
C GLU A 45 -8.04 18.96 -9.08
N GLY A 46 -8.00 18.81 -7.76
CA GLY A 46 -8.60 19.76 -6.84
C GLY A 46 -8.18 19.51 -5.39
N TYR A 47 -8.95 20.04 -4.45
CA TYR A 47 -8.70 19.96 -3.01
C TYR A 47 -9.90 19.29 -2.34
N TYR A 48 -9.68 18.14 -1.72
CA TYR A 48 -10.68 17.42 -0.96
C TYR A 48 -10.77 17.95 0.47
N LYS A 49 -11.94 18.45 0.86
CA LYS A 49 -12.18 18.90 2.22
C LYS A 49 -12.76 17.77 3.05
N VAL A 50 -11.97 17.31 4.02
CA VAL A 50 -12.35 16.19 4.90
C VAL A 50 -13.60 16.51 5.73
N ALA A 51 -13.78 17.78 6.13
CA ALA A 51 -14.85 18.19 7.04
C ALA A 51 -16.26 18.00 6.48
N ASP A 52 -16.46 18.24 5.18
CA ASP A 52 -17.76 18.06 4.50
C ASP A 52 -17.73 16.95 3.45
N GLY A 53 -16.57 16.34 3.23
CA GLY A 53 -16.38 15.26 2.26
C GLY A 53 -16.74 15.71 0.86
N LYS A 54 -16.17 16.83 0.40
CA LYS A 54 -16.39 17.39 -0.94
C LYS A 54 -15.08 17.84 -1.60
N PHE A 55 -15.06 17.89 -2.94
CA PHE A 55 -13.93 18.37 -3.74
C PHE A 55 -14.11 19.82 -4.18
N TYR A 56 -13.04 20.59 -4.20
CA TYR A 56 -13.06 22.00 -4.58
C TYR A 56 -11.94 22.30 -5.58
N LYS A 57 -12.10 23.34 -6.40
CA LYS A 57 -11.06 23.74 -7.36
C LYS A 57 -9.82 24.31 -6.68
N GLU A 58 -9.98 24.88 -5.49
CA GLU A 58 -8.92 25.59 -4.77
C GLU A 58 -8.88 25.21 -3.29
N ALA A 59 -7.70 25.40 -2.67
CA ALA A 59 -7.47 25.16 -1.23
C ALA A 59 -8.34 26.03 -0.31
N ALA A 60 -8.92 27.12 -0.82
CA ALA A 60 -9.85 27.98 -0.07
C ALA A 60 -11.25 27.35 0.06
N TYR A 61 -11.54 26.26 -0.65
CA TYR A 61 -12.80 25.52 -0.59
C TYR A 61 -14.04 26.37 -0.90
N THR A 62 -13.93 27.27 -1.88
CA THR A 62 -15.02 28.16 -2.31
C THR A 62 -15.78 27.62 -3.53
N ASN A 63 -15.07 27.08 -4.53
CA ASN A 63 -15.70 26.57 -5.74
C ASN A 63 -15.81 25.05 -5.69
N LEU A 64 -17.02 24.58 -5.41
CA LEU A 64 -17.34 23.16 -5.36
C LEU A 64 -17.18 22.52 -6.74
N LEU A 65 -16.44 21.41 -6.80
CA LEU A 65 -16.47 20.45 -7.89
C LEU A 65 -17.56 19.43 -7.58
N ALA A 66 -18.72 19.58 -8.21
CA ALA A 66 -19.79 18.60 -8.07
C ALA A 66 -19.31 17.25 -8.63
N GLY A 67 -19.54 16.18 -7.88
CA GLY A 67 -19.21 14.82 -8.31
C GLY A 67 -20.09 14.41 -9.48
N GLU A 68 -19.47 14.14 -10.62
CA GLU A 68 -20.13 13.64 -11.83
C GLU A 68 -19.68 12.19 -12.06
N THR A 69 -20.60 11.36 -12.58
CA THR A 69 -20.26 9.96 -12.90
C THR A 69 -19.32 9.92 -14.08
N GLY A 70 -18.30 9.07 -13.98
CA GLY A 70 -17.30 8.88 -15.03
C GLY A 70 -16.00 9.60 -14.70
N LYS A 71 -16.07 10.77 -14.03
CA LYS A 71 -14.90 11.58 -13.71
C LYS A 71 -14.11 11.05 -12.52
N ILE A 72 -12.79 11.18 -12.62
CA ILE A 72 -11.87 10.88 -11.52
C ILE A 72 -11.43 12.20 -10.91
N TYR A 73 -11.65 12.37 -9.61
CA TYR A 73 -11.16 13.54 -8.89
C TYR A 73 -9.93 13.18 -8.07
N VAL A 74 -8.85 13.93 -8.25
CA VAL A 74 -7.56 13.74 -7.59
C VAL A 74 -7.29 14.89 -6.63
N SER A 75 -7.10 14.58 -5.34
CA SER A 75 -6.76 15.61 -4.36
C SER A 75 -5.29 15.94 -4.41
N LEU A 76 -4.98 17.21 -4.65
CA LEU A 76 -3.63 17.75 -4.75
C LEU A 76 -2.89 17.77 -3.40
N ASP A 77 -3.62 17.79 -2.29
CA ASP A 77 -3.09 18.00 -0.94
C ASP A 77 -3.09 16.74 -0.06
N ASN A 78 -4.03 15.82 -0.28
CA ASN A 78 -4.24 14.68 0.62
C ASN A 78 -4.29 13.32 -0.09
N ASN A 79 -3.86 13.25 -1.35
CA ASN A 79 -3.68 12.02 -2.14
C ASN A 79 -4.93 11.11 -2.13
N ARG A 80 -6.12 11.71 -2.12
CA ARG A 80 -7.40 10.99 -2.22
C ARG A 80 -7.89 10.97 -3.66
N LEU A 81 -8.47 9.84 -4.07
CA LEU A 81 -9.20 9.70 -5.33
C LEU A 81 -10.69 9.44 -5.08
N THR A 82 -11.55 9.88 -6.00
CA THR A 82 -12.99 9.56 -5.99
C THR A 82 -13.54 9.55 -7.41
N ASP A 83 -14.56 8.72 -7.66
CA ASP A 83 -15.27 8.64 -8.95
C ASP A 83 -16.51 9.57 -9.00
N GLY A 84 -16.58 10.54 -8.08
CA GLY A 84 -17.71 11.47 -7.93
C GLY A 84 -18.88 10.90 -7.13
N ARG A 85 -18.98 9.58 -6.91
CA ARG A 85 -20.03 8.94 -6.08
C ARG A 85 -19.48 8.19 -4.87
N ASN A 86 -18.32 7.57 -5.00
CA ASN A 86 -17.67 6.76 -4.00
C ASN A 86 -16.24 7.23 -3.78
N TYR A 87 -15.93 7.57 -2.54
CA TYR A 87 -14.56 7.88 -2.12
C TYR A 87 -13.73 6.60 -2.08
N LEU A 88 -12.90 6.38 -3.10
CA LEU A 88 -11.84 5.39 -3.00
C LEU A 88 -10.71 6.00 -2.16
N ARG A 89 -10.70 5.68 -0.87
CA ARG A 89 -9.50 5.94 -0.05
C ARG A 89 -8.33 5.17 -0.68
N LEU A 90 -7.41 5.86 -1.35
CA LEU A 90 -6.04 5.35 -1.38
C LEU A 90 -5.49 5.60 -0.01
N TYR A 91 -5.27 4.51 0.71
CA TYR A 91 -4.67 4.55 2.03
C TYR A 91 -3.36 5.34 1.93
N HIS A 92 -3.34 6.47 2.63
CA HIS A 92 -2.22 7.39 2.67
C HIS A 92 -1.02 6.66 3.27
N SER A 93 0.06 6.58 2.52
CA SER A 93 1.22 5.70 2.70
C SER A 93 2.19 6.08 3.84
N GLY A 94 1.67 6.55 4.99
CA GLY A 94 2.50 6.82 6.17
C GLY A 94 1.99 6.23 7.49
N ALA A 95 0.69 5.92 7.58
CA ALA A 95 0.05 5.41 8.79
C ALA A 95 -0.38 3.96 8.59
N VAL A 96 -0.19 3.11 9.60
CA VAL A 96 -0.76 1.76 9.57
C VAL A 96 -2.27 1.82 9.86
N ASP A 97 -3.04 1.00 9.15
CA ASP A 97 -4.47 0.86 9.39
C ASP A 97 -4.75 0.18 10.74
N SER A 98 -3.97 -0.84 11.11
CA SER A 98 -3.91 -1.33 12.48
C SER A 98 -2.67 -2.20 12.72
N VAL A 99 -2.09 -2.10 13.92
CA VAL A 99 -1.17 -3.10 14.51
C VAL A 99 -1.54 -3.26 15.98
N ASN A 100 -2.06 -4.43 16.36
CA ASN A 100 -2.57 -4.69 17.72
C ASN A 100 -3.52 -3.59 18.25
N GLY A 101 -4.44 -3.12 17.40
CA GLY A 101 -5.41 -2.07 17.73
C GLY A 101 -4.88 -0.63 17.70
N LEU A 102 -3.59 -0.43 17.45
CA LEU A 102 -2.99 0.90 17.25
C LEU A 102 -3.06 1.29 15.78
N THR A 103 -3.41 2.55 15.50
CA THR A 103 -3.47 3.13 14.14
C THR A 103 -2.49 4.30 14.05
N GLY A 104 -2.19 4.78 12.84
CA GLY A 104 -1.32 5.96 12.68
C GLY A 104 0.17 5.61 12.73
N VAL A 105 0.97 6.49 13.34
CA VAL A 105 2.39 6.23 13.64
C VAL A 105 2.45 5.31 14.87
N VAL A 106 2.82 4.06 14.66
CA VAL A 106 2.81 3.05 15.72
C VAL A 106 4.20 2.90 16.35
N VAL A 107 4.30 3.22 17.63
CA VAL A 107 5.46 2.93 18.48
C VAL A 107 5.11 1.75 19.38
N LEU A 108 5.77 0.60 19.18
CA LEU A 108 5.49 -0.63 19.94
C LEU A 108 6.37 -0.77 21.19
N ASN A 109 5.79 -1.32 22.25
CA ASN A 109 6.50 -1.78 23.44
C ASN A 109 6.11 -3.24 23.76
N LYS A 110 6.71 -3.83 24.81
CA LYS A 110 6.52 -5.24 25.16
C LYS A 110 5.06 -5.62 25.47
N SER A 111 4.26 -4.71 26.03
CA SER A 111 2.85 -5.02 26.33
C SER A 111 2.00 -5.09 25.06
N HIS A 112 2.36 -4.34 24.02
CA HIS A 112 1.67 -4.34 22.74
C HIS A 112 1.83 -5.65 21.95
N VAL A 113 2.78 -6.51 22.31
CA VAL A 113 3.04 -7.78 21.60
C VAL A 113 2.92 -9.00 22.53
N GLY A 114 2.30 -8.83 23.70
CA GLY A 114 2.12 -9.91 24.67
C GLY A 114 3.42 -10.39 25.33
N LEU A 115 4.50 -9.63 25.22
CA LEU A 115 5.82 -9.95 25.77
C LEU A 115 6.05 -9.30 27.16
N GLY A 116 4.98 -8.86 27.84
CA GLY A 116 5.08 -8.21 29.16
C GLY A 116 5.68 -9.11 30.24
N ASN A 117 5.47 -10.42 30.14
CA ASN A 117 6.02 -11.44 31.04
C ASN A 117 7.29 -12.10 30.49
N VAL A 118 7.71 -11.75 29.27
CA VAL A 118 8.93 -12.28 28.69
C VAL A 118 10.09 -11.46 29.20
N ASP A 119 10.71 -12.00 30.24
CA ASP A 119 11.96 -11.49 30.77
C ASP A 119 13.13 -12.04 29.94
N ASN A 120 13.80 -11.17 29.19
CA ASN A 120 15.02 -11.48 28.45
C ASN A 120 16.26 -11.04 29.25
N THR A 121 16.18 -11.02 30.59
CA THR A 121 17.34 -10.87 31.46
C THR A 121 18.34 -11.96 31.07
N ALA A 122 19.33 -11.47 30.32
CA ALA A 122 20.26 -12.20 29.49
C ALA A 122 20.99 -13.29 30.28
N ASP A 123 21.23 -14.42 29.62
CA ASP A 123 22.36 -15.39 29.71
C ASP A 123 22.92 -15.80 31.10
N ALA A 124 22.91 -14.94 32.11
CA ALA A 124 23.30 -15.17 33.50
C ALA A 124 22.45 -16.23 34.22
N ALA A 125 21.17 -16.40 33.85
CA ALA A 125 20.32 -17.48 34.35
C ALA A 125 20.39 -18.74 33.47
N LYS A 126 21.01 -18.65 32.29
CA LYS A 126 21.31 -19.83 31.49
C LYS A 126 22.33 -20.62 32.29
N MET A 127 22.07 -21.91 32.47
CA MET A 127 23.04 -22.77 33.13
C MET A 127 24.31 -22.79 32.27
N PHE A 128 25.28 -21.95 32.60
CA PHE A 128 26.67 -22.24 32.27
C PHE A 128 26.99 -23.50 33.07
N PHE A 129 27.32 -24.59 32.40
CA PHE A 129 27.96 -25.72 33.04
C PHE A 129 29.46 -25.43 33.03
N PRO A 130 30.06 -24.70 34.00
CA PRO A 130 31.50 -24.79 34.16
C PRO A 130 31.78 -26.24 34.52
N LEU A 131 32.69 -26.89 33.79
CA LEU A 131 33.23 -28.18 34.18
C LEU A 131 33.74 -28.07 35.62
N GLN A 132 32.96 -28.55 36.60
CA GLN A 132 33.45 -28.71 37.96
C GLN A 132 34.47 -29.84 37.93
N ASN A 133 35.73 -29.46 37.71
CA ASN A 133 36.89 -30.22 38.11
C ASN A 133 36.70 -30.64 39.57
N GLY A 134 36.25 -31.87 39.85
CA GLY A 134 36.27 -32.34 41.23
C GLY A 134 35.49 -33.58 41.62
N ARG A 135 34.52 -34.12 40.86
CA ARG A 135 33.78 -35.32 41.32
C ARG A 135 33.48 -36.36 40.25
N HIS A 136 34.53 -36.81 39.57
CA HIS A 136 34.62 -38.22 39.16
C HIS A 136 35.76 -38.88 39.93
N ARG A 137 35.63 -39.01 41.24
CA ARG A 137 36.41 -40.00 41.98
C ARG A 137 35.49 -41.15 42.33
N GLU A 138 35.22 -41.92 41.30
CA GLU A 138 34.77 -43.30 41.35
C GLU A 138 35.74 -44.06 42.29
N ARG A 139 35.35 -44.30 43.55
CA ARG A 139 36.13 -45.18 44.43
C ARG A 139 35.76 -46.62 44.08
N LEU A 140 36.43 -47.16 43.07
CA LEU A 140 36.58 -48.60 42.88
C LEU A 140 37.27 -49.16 44.13
N HIS A 141 36.51 -49.78 45.04
CA HIS A 141 37.10 -50.52 46.16
C HIS A 141 37.64 -51.87 45.65
N PHE A 142 38.92 -51.90 45.26
CA PHE A 142 39.64 -53.16 45.11
C PHE A 142 40.05 -53.68 46.51
N ARG A 143 39.41 -54.77 46.92
CA ARG A 143 39.78 -55.56 48.10
C ARG A 143 41.09 -56.28 47.79
N SER A 144 42.17 -56.00 48.54
CA SER A 144 43.36 -56.87 48.55
C SER A 144 43.45 -57.57 49.90
N TYR A 145 43.36 -58.90 49.84
CA TYR A 145 43.63 -59.82 50.93
C TYR A 145 45.13 -59.77 51.28
N ARG A 146 45.47 -59.76 52.58
CA ARG A 146 46.74 -60.32 53.04
C ARG A 146 46.51 -61.26 54.21
N ASN A 147 46.97 -62.48 53.97
CA ASN A 147 47.00 -63.67 54.81
C ASN A 147 47.81 -63.44 56.09
N GLY A 148 47.40 -64.09 57.17
CA GLY A 148 48.11 -64.06 58.46
C GLY A 148 49.41 -64.86 58.49
N THR A 149 50.11 -64.76 59.62
CA THR A 149 50.81 -65.85 60.33
C THR A 149 51.40 -65.28 61.63
N ASP A 150 51.03 -65.94 62.74
CA ASP A 150 51.87 -66.38 63.87
C ASP A 150 52.80 -65.38 64.59
N TYR A 151 52.51 -65.11 65.87
CA TYR A 151 53.23 -65.64 67.05
C TYR A 151 52.44 -65.36 68.34
#